data_AF-A0A850A1D4-F1
#
_entry.id   AF-A0A850A1D4-F1
#
_cell.length_a   1.000
_cell.length_b   1.000
_cell.length_c   1.000
_cell.angle_alpha   90.00
_cell.angle_beta   90.00
_cell.angle_gamma   90.00
#
_symmetry.space_group_name_H-M   'P 1'
#
loop_
_entity.id
_entity.type
_entity.pdbx_description
1 polymer ?
#
loop_
_entity_poly.entity_id
_entity_poly.type
_entity_poly.pdbx_seq_one_letter_code
_entity_poly.pdbx_strand_id
1 'polypeptide(L)'
;MSHVSYRAGTMPHSGEELRQALRQALDRATPLDDLVQLIRALTQYEIRYGMSSSSFLARFEAGELGDDTDLIRWANKIEIYEETKAELDQIVELVEAYAVPVMV
;
A
#
# COMPACT_ATOMS: atom_id res chain seq x y z
N MET A 1 -9.40 5.50 7.51
CA MET A 1 -8.28 6.13 8.23
C MET A 1 -8.31 5.68 9.68
N SER A 2 -7.60 4.60 9.99
CA SER A 2 -7.58 4.02 11.35
C SER A 2 -6.26 4.42 12.01
N HIS A 3 -6.31 5.46 12.84
CA HIS A 3 -5.16 5.92 13.63
C HIS A 3 -4.85 4.89 14.73
N VAL A 4 -3.70 4.24 14.68
CA VAL A 4 -3.20 3.48 15.83
C VAL A 4 -2.56 4.47 16.79
N SER A 5 -3.32 4.88 17.81
CA SER A 5 -2.80 5.67 18.94
C SER A 5 -2.30 4.71 20.02
N TYR A 6 -0.98 4.57 20.15
CA TYR A 6 -0.36 3.81 21.23
C TYR A 6 -0.49 4.59 22.54
N ARG A 7 -1.49 4.24 23.37
CA ARG A 7 -1.52 4.59 24.79
C ARG A 7 -0.71 3.56 25.56
N ALA A 8 -0.08 3.98 26.66
CA ALA A 8 0.84 3.21 27.51
C ALA A 8 0.32 1.87 28.10
N GLY A 9 -0.88 1.41 27.72
CA GLY A 9 -1.46 0.11 28.10
C GLY A 9 -1.67 -0.87 26.93
N THR A 10 -1.18 -0.56 25.72
CA THR A 10 -1.34 -1.43 24.52
C THR A 10 0.01 -1.90 23.95
N MET A 11 1.07 -1.79 24.73
CA MET A 11 2.38 -2.33 24.35
C MET A 11 2.33 -3.86 24.52
N PRO A 12 2.68 -4.66 23.50
CA PRO A 12 2.83 -6.09 23.68
C PRO A 12 4.00 -6.34 24.65
N HIS A 13 3.75 -7.14 25.69
CA HIS A 13 4.69 -7.38 26.79
C HIS A 13 5.61 -8.58 26.49
N SER A 14 5.41 -9.25 25.36
CA SER A 14 6.24 -10.37 24.89
C SER A 14 6.27 -10.45 23.36
N GLY A 15 7.32 -11.09 22.81
CA GLY A 15 7.43 -11.34 21.37
C GLY A 15 6.30 -12.22 20.81
N GLU A 16 5.71 -13.08 21.63
CA GLU A 16 4.55 -13.91 21.26
C GLU A 16 3.29 -13.03 21.05
N GLU A 17 3.06 -12.07 21.96
CA GLU A 17 1.93 -11.15 21.93
C GLU A 17 2.06 -10.15 20.76
N LEU A 18 3.29 -9.70 20.47
CA LEU A 18 3.60 -8.91 19.27
C LEU A 18 3.32 -9.72 17.99
N ARG A 19 3.76 -10.98 17.92
CA ARG A 19 3.47 -11.86 16.76
C ARG A 19 1.98 -12.06 16.57
N GLN A 20 1.21 -12.25 17.64
CA GLN A 20 -0.23 -12.46 17.57
C GLN A 20 -0.97 -11.18 17.14
N ALA A 21 -0.57 -10.01 17.65
CA ALA A 21 -1.11 -8.72 17.22
C ALA A 21 -0.79 -8.43 15.74
N LEU A 22 0.44 -8.70 15.29
CA LEU A 22 0.83 -8.63 13.88
C LEU A 22 -0.01 -9.57 13.03
N ARG A 23 -0.19 -10.83 13.45
CA ARG A 23 -0.99 -11.81 12.71
C ARG A 23 -2.46 -11.40 12.61
N GLN A 24 -3.04 -10.83 13.68
CA GLN A 24 -4.40 -10.31 13.64
C GLN A 24 -4.53 -9.04 12.79
N ALA A 25 -3.51 -8.19 12.73
CA ALA A 25 -3.48 -7.05 11.84
C ALA A 25 -3.38 -7.48 10.36
N LEU A 26 -2.52 -8.47 10.07
CA LEU A 26 -2.31 -9.04 8.75
C LEU A 26 -3.44 -9.96 8.27
N ASP A 27 -4.22 -10.58 9.16
CA ASP A 27 -5.43 -11.34 8.79
C ASP A 27 -6.64 -10.42 8.53
N ARG A 28 -6.65 -9.22 9.12
CA ARG A 28 -7.74 -8.24 8.97
C ARG A 28 -7.52 -7.27 7.83
N ALA A 29 -6.26 -6.95 7.54
CA ALA A 29 -5.90 -6.27 6.34
C ALA A 29 -5.70 -7.37 5.29
N THR A 30 -6.42 -7.34 4.17
CA THR A 30 -6.07 -8.07 2.96
C THR A 30 -5.29 -7.16 1.99
N PRO A 31 -4.20 -6.47 2.43
CA PRO A 31 -3.57 -5.41 1.65
C PRO A 31 -2.96 -5.96 0.37
N LEU A 32 -2.60 -7.26 0.35
CA LEU A 32 -2.12 -7.94 -0.85
C LEU A 32 -3.23 -8.18 -1.86
N ASP A 33 -4.42 -8.61 -1.43
CA ASP A 33 -5.55 -8.77 -2.36
C ASP A 33 -6.02 -7.42 -2.91
N ASP A 34 -6.07 -6.39 -2.05
CA ASP A 34 -6.41 -5.02 -2.44
C ASP A 34 -5.37 -4.46 -3.43
N LEU A 35 -4.08 -4.69 -3.17
CA LEU A 35 -3.00 -4.33 -4.09
C LEU A 35 -3.12 -5.06 -5.43
N VAL A 36 -3.42 -6.37 -5.43
CA VAL A 36 -3.62 -7.15 -6.66
C VAL A 36 -4.77 -6.58 -7.48
N GLN A 37 -5.88 -6.20 -6.84
CA GLN A 37 -7.00 -5.57 -7.54
C GLN A 37 -6.63 -4.19 -8.10
N LEU A 38 -5.84 -3.43 -7.36
CA LEU A 38 -5.37 -2.12 -7.78
C LEU A 38 -4.43 -2.21 -8.98
N ILE A 39 -3.45 -3.13 -8.96
CA ILE A 39 -2.56 -3.41 -10.08
C ILE A 39 -3.38 -3.81 -11.31
N ARG A 40 -4.36 -4.71 -11.15
CA ARG A 40 -5.24 -5.10 -12.26
C ARG A 40 -6.00 -3.92 -12.84
N ALA A 41 -6.51 -3.03 -12.00
CA ALA A 41 -7.21 -1.83 -12.46
C ALA A 41 -6.25 -0.91 -13.24
N LEU A 42 -5.04 -0.67 -12.72
CA LEU A 42 -4.02 0.14 -13.40
C LEU A 42 -3.63 -0.46 -14.75
N THR A 43 -3.38 -1.77 -14.84
CA THR A 43 -3.08 -2.43 -16.11
C THR A 43 -4.20 -2.26 -17.13
N GLN A 44 -5.47 -2.26 -16.71
CA GLN A 44 -6.59 -1.99 -17.63
C GLN A 44 -6.56 -0.56 -18.19
N TYR A 45 -6.19 0.41 -17.37
CA TYR A 45 -5.98 1.79 -17.83
C TYR A 45 -4.82 1.89 -18.82
N GLU A 46 -3.70 1.24 -18.51
CA GLU A 46 -2.51 1.24 -19.37
C GLU A 46 -2.80 0.64 -20.74
N ILE A 47 -3.54 -0.47 -20.79
CA ILE A 47 -3.97 -1.09 -22.04
C ILE A 47 -4.97 -0.18 -22.79
N ARG A 48 -5.94 0.43 -22.07
CA ARG A 48 -6.96 1.29 -22.67
C ARG A 48 -6.35 2.53 -23.35
N TYR A 49 -5.39 3.17 -22.68
CA TYR A 49 -4.79 4.42 -23.12
C TYR A 49 -3.46 4.22 -23.87
N GLY A 50 -2.95 2.98 -23.93
CA GLY A 50 -1.70 2.64 -24.62
C GLY A 50 -0.47 3.31 -24.00
N MET A 51 -0.49 3.55 -22.69
CA MET A 51 0.51 4.34 -21.97
C MET A 51 0.73 3.73 -20.57
N SER A 52 1.97 3.66 -20.10
CA SER A 52 2.24 3.22 -18.73
C SER A 52 1.72 4.25 -17.71
N SER A 53 1.39 3.78 -16.52
CA SER A 53 0.93 4.65 -15.42
C SER A 53 1.95 5.74 -15.08
N SER A 54 3.25 5.44 -15.18
CA SER A 54 4.34 6.41 -14.98
C SER A 54 4.35 7.53 -16.02
N SER A 55 4.17 7.20 -17.31
CA SER A 55 4.12 8.19 -18.38
C SER A 55 2.82 9.00 -18.32
N PHE A 56 1.72 8.35 -17.94
CA PHE A 56 0.45 9.03 -17.72
C PHE A 56 0.56 10.07 -16.62
N LEU A 57 1.11 9.70 -15.45
CA LEU A 57 1.23 10.59 -14.30
C LEU A 57 2.08 11.83 -14.65
N ALA A 58 3.23 11.64 -15.30
CA ALA A 58 4.10 12.76 -15.71
C ALA A 58 3.38 13.77 -16.64
N ARG A 59 2.56 13.27 -17.57
CA ARG A 59 1.79 14.12 -18.51
C ARG A 59 0.57 14.75 -17.86
N PHE A 60 -0.08 14.04 -16.93
CA PHE A 60 -1.21 14.53 -16.15
C PHE A 60 -0.79 15.69 -15.25
N GLU A 61 0.33 15.54 -14.54
CA GLU A 61 0.91 16.60 -13.68
C GLU A 61 1.40 17.81 -14.48
N ALA A 62 1.90 17.58 -15.69
CA ALA A 62 2.27 18.67 -16.61
C ALA A 62 1.06 19.43 -17.19
N GLY A 63 -0.16 18.98 -16.94
CA GLY A 63 -1.38 19.56 -17.50
C GLY A 63 -1.54 19.34 -19.00
N GLU A 64 -0.82 18.36 -19.57
CA GLU A 64 -0.92 17.99 -21.00
C GLU A 64 -2.15 17.15 -21.30
N LEU A 65 -2.76 16.60 -20.26
CA LEU A 65 -3.95 15.77 -20.32
C LEU A 65 -5.15 16.58 -19.83
N GLY A 66 -6.29 16.41 -20.51
CA GLY A 66 -7.52 17.14 -20.17
C GLY A 66 -8.10 16.74 -18.80
N ASP A 67 -9.24 17.31 -18.48
CA ASP A 67 -9.97 17.13 -17.22
C ASP A 67 -10.97 15.96 -17.26
N ASP A 68 -10.73 14.98 -18.13
CA ASP A 68 -11.59 13.80 -18.25
C ASP A 68 -11.66 13.05 -16.92
N THR A 69 -12.89 12.74 -16.49
CA THR A 69 -13.14 12.06 -15.20
C THR A 69 -12.43 10.70 -15.12
N ASP A 70 -12.22 10.02 -16.25
CA ASP A 70 -11.49 8.74 -16.27
C ASP A 70 -9.99 8.92 -16.03
N LEU A 71 -9.40 10.04 -16.46
CA LEU A 71 -7.99 10.39 -16.20
C LEU A 71 -7.79 10.75 -14.73
N ILE A 72 -8.68 11.54 -14.15
CA ILE A 72 -8.67 11.86 -12.72
C ILE A 72 -8.78 10.58 -11.88
N ARG A 73 -9.65 9.64 -12.29
CA ARG A 73 -9.81 8.35 -11.62
C ARG A 73 -8.57 7.48 -11.74
N TRP A 74 -7.87 7.51 -12.88
CA TRP A 74 -6.61 6.81 -13.06
C TRP A 74 -5.52 7.39 -12.16
N ALA A 75 -5.36 8.72 -12.12
CA ALA A 75 -4.39 9.40 -11.25
C ALA A 75 -4.60 9.04 -9.77
N ASN A 76 -5.85 9.08 -9.30
CA ASN A 76 -6.19 8.68 -7.93
C ASN A 76 -5.82 7.22 -7.64
N LYS A 77 -6.03 6.29 -8.59
CA LYS A 77 -5.65 4.88 -8.41
C LYS A 77 -4.13 4.68 -8.33
N ILE A 78 -3.35 5.50 -9.02
CA ILE A 78 -1.89 5.48 -8.95
C ILE A 78 -1.43 5.98 -7.57
N GLU A 79 -2.05 7.04 -7.05
CA GLU A 79 -1.76 7.55 -5.70
C GLU A 79 -2.03 6.49 -4.63
N ILE A 80 -3.21 5.85 -4.67
CA ILE A 80 -3.55 4.74 -3.75
C ILE A 80 -2.53 3.60 -3.86
N TYR A 81 -1.99 3.34 -5.06
CA TYR A 81 -1.02 2.27 -5.29
C TYR A 81 0.31 2.57 -4.60
N GLU A 82 0.82 3.78 -4.77
CA GLU A 82 2.05 4.20 -4.13
C GLU A 82 1.92 4.22 -2.60
N GLU A 83 0.78 4.67 -2.06
CA GLU A 83 0.50 4.61 -0.62
C GLU A 83 0.47 3.17 -0.10
N THR A 84 -0.31 2.29 -0.76
CA THR A 84 -0.44 0.87 -0.36
C THR A 84 0.91 0.15 -0.43
N LYS A 85 1.70 0.45 -1.47
CA LYS A 85 3.04 -0.12 -1.62
C LYS A 85 3.99 0.36 -0.52
N ALA A 86 3.97 1.65 -0.18
CA ALA A 86 4.79 2.19 0.90
C ALA A 86 4.43 1.58 2.27
N GLU A 87 3.14 1.34 2.53
CA GLU A 87 2.69 0.64 3.75
C GLU A 87 3.22 -0.81 3.80
N LEU A 88 3.21 -1.53 2.67
CA LEU A 88 3.75 -2.87 2.58
C LEU A 88 5.27 -2.91 2.76
N ASP A 89 6.00 -1.96 2.16
CA ASP A 89 7.45 -1.85 2.32
C ASP A 89 7.81 -1.63 3.81
N GLN A 90 7.06 -0.79 4.53
CA GLN A 90 7.25 -0.62 5.98
C GLN A 90 6.97 -1.90 6.77
N ILE A 91 5.96 -2.68 6.39
CA ILE A 91 5.68 -3.97 7.03
C ILE A 91 6.84 -4.93 6.80
N VAL A 92 7.40 -4.97 5.58
CA VAL A 92 8.56 -5.80 5.26
C VAL A 92 9.76 -5.39 6.09
N GLU A 93 10.08 -4.09 6.17
CA GLU A 93 11.19 -3.58 7.01
C GLU A 93 11.02 -3.94 8.48
N LEU A 94 9.79 -3.85 9.03
CA LEU A 94 9.51 -4.27 10.39
C LEU A 94 9.69 -5.78 10.58
N VAL A 95 9.26 -6.61 9.63
CA VAL A 95 9.49 -8.06 9.69
C VAL A 95 10.99 -8.36 9.61
N GLU A 96 11.75 -7.69 8.76
CA GLU A 96 13.20 -7.86 8.67
C GLU A 96 13.91 -7.45 9.97
N ALA A 97 13.49 -6.32 10.57
CA ALA A 97 14.09 -5.80 11.79
C ALA A 97 13.77 -6.65 13.05
N TYR A 98 12.58 -7.26 13.12
CA TYR A 98 12.09 -7.91 14.33
C TYR A 98 11.89 -9.44 14.22
N ALA A 99 11.86 -10.02 13.02
CA ALA A 99 11.65 -11.46 12.82
C ALA A 99 12.93 -12.24 12.47
N VAL A 100 14.06 -11.57 12.19
CA VAL A 100 15.36 -12.22 11.90
C VAL A 100 16.47 -11.46 12.66
N PRO A 101 17.20 -12.00 13.67
CA PRO A 101 17.20 -13.34 14.28
C PRO A 101 17.01 -13.34 15.82
N VAL A 102 16.22 -14.29 16.34
CA VAL A 102 16.54 -14.96 17.61
C VAL A 102 17.57 -16.05 17.30
N MET A 103 18.84 -15.66 17.27
CA MET A 103 19.96 -16.58 17.45
C MET A 103 21.02 -15.87 18.29
N VAL A 104 20.92 -16.04 19.61
CA VAL A 104 22.01 -16.53 20.49
C VAL A 104 21.37 -17.22 21.69
#